data_AF-A0A1G6M912-F1
#
_entry.id   AF-A0A1G6M912-F1
#
_cell.length_a   1.000
_cell.length_b   1.000
_cell.length_c   1.000
_cell.angle_alpha   90.00
_cell.angle_beta   90.00
_cell.angle_gamma   90.00
#
_symmetry.space_group_name_H-M   'P 1'
#
loop_
_entity.id
_entity.type
_entity.pdbx_description
1 polymer ?
#
loop_
_entity_poly.entity_id
_entity_poly.type
_entity_poly.pdbx_seq_one_letter_code
_entity_poly.pdbx_strand_id
1 'polypeptide(L)'
;MSHPPSVDPSWEPPAWTPPPAPTPAGAWTPWGTWDPAAGRPVPPPPLPAPPASPGRPGRTVLAATALGAAGLVTATVLGALVLSSAADELGRGIGAGVAEAVGAGGVYADPSWTGGALGPVEQSDPVEPDELGPDPVLDAYAQSCFDGDLQACDDLFYESPPLSGYEEYGSTCGGRVRQYEVPACTDLD
;
A
#
# COMPACT_ATOMS: atom_id res chain seq x y z
N MET A 1 -9.36 23.57 55.51
CA MET A 1 -10.53 23.38 54.63
C MET A 1 -10.42 24.42 53.53
N SER A 2 -9.76 24.06 52.43
CA SER A 2 -9.49 24.98 51.32
C SER A 2 -10.71 25.01 50.40
N HIS A 3 -11.26 26.20 50.17
CA HIS A 3 -12.35 26.41 49.23
C HIS A 3 -11.85 26.22 47.78
N PRO A 4 -12.60 25.53 46.90
CA PRO A 4 -12.28 25.47 45.48
C PRO A 4 -12.49 26.84 44.82
N PRO A 5 -11.72 27.15 43.76
CA PRO A 5 -11.89 28.40 43.02
C PRO A 5 -13.23 28.44 42.29
N SER A 6 -13.91 29.59 42.39
CA SER A 6 -15.17 29.88 41.71
C SER A 6 -14.93 29.99 40.20
N VAL A 7 -15.63 29.20 39.40
CA VAL A 7 -15.63 29.31 37.94
C VAL A 7 -16.52 30.50 37.55
N ASP A 8 -15.99 31.38 36.70
CA ASP A 8 -16.71 32.55 36.18
C ASP A 8 -17.80 32.10 35.19
N PRO A 9 -19.09 32.37 35.45
CA PRO A 9 -20.20 31.91 34.61
C PRO A 9 -20.28 32.62 33.24
N SER A 10 -19.42 33.61 32.99
CA SER A 10 -19.39 34.34 31.72
C SER A 10 -18.50 33.71 30.64
N TRP A 11 -17.82 32.61 30.94
CA TRP A 11 -16.96 31.93 29.98
C TRP A 11 -17.74 30.94 29.11
N GLU A 12 -17.92 31.28 27.82
CA GLU A 12 -18.37 30.35 26.79
C GLU A 12 -17.14 29.77 26.06
N PRO A 13 -16.98 28.43 25.98
CA PRO A 13 -15.90 27.83 25.20
C PRO A 13 -16.06 28.19 23.71
N PRO A 14 -14.95 28.45 22.99
CA PRO A 14 -15.03 28.62 21.54
C PRO A 14 -15.57 27.34 20.90
N ALA A 15 -16.52 27.49 19.98
CA ALA A 15 -17.09 26.37 19.23
C ALA A 15 -15.98 25.70 18.42
N TRP A 16 -15.66 24.45 18.76
CA TRP A 16 -14.72 23.66 17.99
C TRP A 16 -15.37 23.27 16.67
N THR A 17 -14.86 23.81 15.56
CA THR A 17 -15.19 23.34 14.21
C THR A 17 -14.17 22.29 13.78
N PRO A 18 -14.56 21.03 13.51
CA PRO A 18 -13.67 20.05 12.92
C PRO A 18 -13.14 20.55 11.56
N PRO A 19 -11.87 20.29 11.22
CA PRO A 19 -11.41 20.50 9.85
C PRO A 19 -12.25 19.64 8.88
N PRO A 20 -12.51 20.12 7.65
CA PRO A 20 -13.16 19.30 6.64
C PRO A 20 -12.33 18.04 6.38
N ALA A 21 -12.99 16.88 6.40
CA ALA A 21 -12.32 15.61 6.10
C ALA A 21 -11.71 15.66 4.68
N PRO A 22 -10.50 15.12 4.47
CA PRO A 22 -9.99 14.95 3.13
C PRO A 22 -10.93 14.02 2.36
N THR A 23 -11.41 14.45 1.19
CA THR A 23 -12.15 13.57 0.29
C THR A 23 -11.17 12.56 -0.32
N PRO A 24 -11.27 11.26 -0.03
CA PRO A 24 -10.45 10.28 -0.73
C PRO A 24 -10.86 10.24 -2.19
N ALA A 25 -9.90 10.50 -3.09
CA ALA A 25 -10.09 10.32 -4.52
C ALA A 25 -9.96 8.83 -4.85
N GLY A 26 -11.06 8.10 -4.70
CA GLY A 26 -11.15 6.65 -4.92
C GLY A 26 -12.07 6.01 -3.89
N ALA A 27 -12.74 4.92 -4.28
CA ALA A 27 -13.61 4.16 -3.40
C ALA A 27 -13.45 2.66 -3.64
N TRP A 28 -13.76 1.88 -2.62
CA TRP A 28 -13.84 0.43 -2.73
C TRP A 28 -15.02 0.04 -3.61
N THR A 29 -14.77 -0.82 -4.61
CA THR A 29 -15.85 -1.44 -5.38
C THR A 29 -16.45 -2.63 -4.60
N PRO A 30 -17.67 -3.10 -4.94
CA PRO A 30 -18.30 -4.25 -4.27
C PRO A 30 -17.49 -5.56 -4.34
N TRP A 31 -16.46 -5.62 -5.20
CA TRP A 31 -15.60 -6.78 -5.41
C TRP A 31 -14.29 -6.70 -4.61
N GLY A 32 -14.18 -5.75 -3.67
CA GLY A 32 -13.02 -5.62 -2.79
C GLY A 32 -11.76 -5.09 -3.49
N THR A 33 -11.88 -4.47 -4.66
CA THR A 33 -10.75 -3.81 -5.33
C THR A 33 -10.84 -2.29 -5.15
N TRP A 34 -9.69 -1.67 -4.93
CA TRP A 34 -9.56 -0.21 -4.89
C TRP A 34 -9.59 0.34 -6.32
N ASP A 35 -10.55 1.24 -6.61
CA ASP A 35 -10.64 1.91 -7.91
C ASP A 35 -10.43 3.44 -7.74
N PRO A 36 -9.35 4.02 -8.30
CA PRO A 36 -9.06 5.46 -8.24
C PRO A 36 -10.10 6.32 -8.98
N ALA A 37 -10.91 5.71 -9.84
CA ALA A 37 -11.98 6.36 -10.60
C ALA A 37 -13.34 6.25 -9.91
N ALA A 38 -13.51 5.31 -8.97
CA ALA A 38 -14.75 5.19 -8.21
C ALA A 38 -14.99 6.46 -7.36
N GLY A 39 -16.14 7.10 -7.55
CA GLY A 39 -16.50 8.35 -6.89
C GLY A 39 -16.11 9.62 -7.66
N ARG A 40 -15.47 9.53 -8.83
CA ARG A 40 -15.28 10.70 -9.69
C ARG A 40 -16.61 11.11 -10.33
N PRO A 41 -16.97 12.40 -10.32
CA PRO A 41 -18.11 12.89 -11.08
C PRO A 41 -17.90 12.55 -12.55
N VAL A 42 -18.86 11.85 -13.17
CA VAL A 42 -18.84 11.59 -14.61
C VAL A 42 -18.99 12.95 -15.31
N PRO A 43 -18.05 13.35 -16.18
CA PRO A 43 -18.19 14.60 -16.91
C PRO A 43 -19.44 14.54 -17.79
N PRO A 44 -20.19 15.65 -17.93
CA PRO A 44 -21.34 15.69 -18.82
C PRO A 44 -20.89 15.36 -20.26
N PRO A 45 -21.78 14.76 -21.08
CA PRO A 45 -21.45 14.44 -22.46
C PRO A 45 -20.99 15.72 -23.20
N PRO A 46 -19.98 15.62 -24.09
CA PRO A 46 -19.50 16.77 -24.83
C PRO A 46 -20.66 17.39 -25.62
N LEU A 47 -20.82 18.71 -25.50
CA LEU A 47 -21.75 19.46 -26.33
C LEU A 47 -21.40 19.25 -27.81
N PRO A 48 -22.38 19.22 -28.71
CA PRO A 48 -22.12 19.08 -30.14
C PRO A 48 -21.19 20.20 -30.62
N ALA A 49 -20.10 19.80 -31.28
CA ALA A 49 -19.14 20.74 -31.84
C ALA A 49 -19.83 21.67 -32.87
N PRO A 50 -19.49 22.96 -32.92
CA PRO A 50 -19.96 23.84 -33.97
C PRO A 50 -19.51 23.31 -35.35
N PRO A 51 -20.29 23.57 -36.42
CA PRO A 51 -19.93 23.12 -37.76
C PRO A 51 -18.58 23.71 -38.18
N ALA A 52 -17.68 22.84 -38.64
CA ALA A 52 -16.41 23.25 -39.20
C ALA A 52 -16.62 24.16 -40.42
N SER A 53 -16.08 25.38 -40.37
CA SER A 53 -16.04 26.26 -41.53
C SER A 53 -15.19 25.62 -42.63
N PRO A 54 -15.66 25.57 -43.89
CA PRO A 54 -14.86 25.06 -45.00
C PRO A 54 -13.71 26.04 -45.29
N GLY A 55 -12.52 25.69 -44.81
CA GLY A 55 -11.28 26.35 -45.20
C GLY A 55 -11.03 26.15 -46.69
N ARG A 56 -10.86 27.25 -47.42
CA ARG A 56 -10.53 27.26 -48.86
C ARG A 56 -9.25 26.45 -49.11
N PRO A 57 -9.21 25.59 -50.15
CA PRO A 57 -7.97 24.89 -50.50
C PRO A 57 -6.98 25.87 -51.14
N GLY A 58 -6.01 26.31 -50.35
CA GLY A 58 -4.81 26.97 -50.81
C GLY A 58 -3.92 25.97 -51.54
N ARG A 59 -4.06 25.94 -52.87
CA ARG A 59 -3.06 25.36 -53.78
C ARG A 59 -1.71 26.05 -53.57
N THR A 60 -0.63 25.29 -53.80
CA THR A 60 0.80 25.61 -53.64
C THR A 60 1.29 25.24 -52.23
N VAL A 61 2.28 24.37 -52.02
CA VAL A 61 3.56 24.23 -52.71
C VAL A 61 4.00 22.75 -52.69
N LEU A 62 3.89 22.06 -53.82
CA LEU A 62 4.70 20.88 -54.14
C LEU A 62 5.93 21.39 -54.88
N ALA A 63 7.04 21.62 -54.17
CA ALA A 63 8.39 21.68 -54.74
C ALA A 63 9.42 21.91 -53.62
N ALA A 64 10.06 20.83 -53.16
CA ALA A 64 11.49 20.76 -52.79
C ALA A 64 11.81 19.54 -51.88
N THR A 65 11.39 18.33 -52.25
CA THR A 65 11.82 17.10 -51.55
C THR A 65 12.84 16.36 -52.41
N ALA A 66 14.12 16.69 -52.24
CA ALA A 66 15.20 15.80 -52.66
C ALA A 66 16.47 15.97 -51.81
N LEU A 67 16.75 17.17 -51.27
CA LEU A 67 17.87 17.39 -50.33
C LEU A 67 17.47 17.29 -48.86
N GLY A 68 16.17 17.38 -48.53
CA GLY A 68 15.67 17.22 -47.16
C GLY A 68 15.70 15.77 -46.67
N ALA A 69 15.52 14.77 -47.55
CA ALA A 69 15.41 13.38 -47.15
C ALA A 69 16.75 12.78 -46.69
N ALA A 70 17.86 13.09 -47.38
CA ALA A 70 19.18 12.63 -46.97
C ALA A 70 19.59 13.27 -45.63
N GLY A 71 19.45 14.59 -45.48
CA GLY A 71 19.76 15.28 -44.22
C GLY A 71 18.89 14.80 -43.05
N LEU A 72 17.60 14.54 -43.29
CA LEU A 72 16.70 13.98 -42.29
C LEU A 72 17.12 12.56 -41.88
N VAL A 73 17.49 11.69 -42.83
CA VAL A 73 17.95 10.33 -42.54
C VAL A 73 19.28 10.34 -41.77
N THR A 74 20.23 11.21 -42.14
CA THR A 74 21.49 11.29 -41.39
C THR A 74 21.24 11.82 -39.97
N ALA A 75 20.37 12.82 -39.80
CA ALA A 75 20.01 13.35 -38.49
C ALA A 75 19.25 12.33 -37.63
N THR A 76 18.36 11.51 -38.20
CA THR A 76 17.67 10.45 -37.45
C THR A 76 18.62 9.33 -37.06
N VAL A 77 19.54 8.91 -37.92
CA VAL A 77 20.55 7.89 -37.61
C VAL A 77 21.50 8.39 -36.52
N LEU A 78 22.01 9.62 -36.63
CA LEU A 78 22.87 10.22 -35.60
C LEU A 78 22.12 10.41 -34.28
N GLY A 79 20.87 10.87 -34.31
CA GLY A 79 20.01 10.98 -33.13
C GLY A 79 19.76 9.62 -32.46
N ALA A 80 19.48 8.58 -33.24
CA ALA A 80 19.30 7.22 -32.72
C ALA A 80 20.58 6.65 -32.10
N LEU A 81 21.75 6.90 -32.70
CA LEU A 81 23.05 6.48 -32.17
C LEU A 81 23.38 7.17 -30.83
N VAL A 82 23.18 8.48 -30.73
CA VAL A 82 23.40 9.23 -29.47
C VAL A 82 22.40 8.82 -28.39
N LEU A 83 21.15 8.55 -28.75
CA LEU A 83 20.14 8.06 -27.81
C LEU A 83 20.46 6.63 -27.32
N SER A 84 21.02 5.79 -28.20
CA SER A 84 21.46 4.44 -27.86
C SER A 84 22.66 4.45 -26.91
N SER A 85 23.65 5.32 -27.14
CA SER A 85 24.80 5.44 -26.23
C SER A 85 24.41 5.96 -24.84
N ALA A 86 23.43 6.86 -24.76
CA ALA A 86 22.93 7.35 -23.48
C ALA A 86 22.14 6.27 -22.70
N ALA A 87 21.48 5.34 -23.40
CA ALA A 87 20.77 4.23 -22.78
C ALA A 87 21.74 3.19 -22.15
N ASP A 88 22.90 2.95 -22.76
CA ASP A 88 23.90 2.00 -22.27
C ASP A 88 24.62 2.45 -20.98
N GLU A 89 24.69 3.76 -20.71
CA GLU A 89 25.26 4.33 -19.48
C GLU A 89 24.25 4.31 -18.33
N LEU A 90 22.96 4.57 -18.62
CA LEU A 90 21.88 4.45 -17.65
C LEU A 90 21.68 2.99 -17.21
N GLY A 91 21.80 2.02 -18.14
CA GLY A 91 21.66 0.59 -17.82
C GLY A 91 22.75 0.07 -16.88
N ARG A 92 24.01 0.49 -17.06
CA ARG A 92 25.11 0.10 -16.15
C ARG A 92 25.01 0.78 -14.78
N GLY A 93 24.57 2.04 -14.74
CA GLY A 93 24.38 2.79 -13.48
C GLY A 93 23.24 2.22 -12.64
N ILE A 94 22.09 1.93 -13.27
CA ILE A 94 20.96 1.30 -12.59
C ILE A 94 21.31 -0.13 -12.19
N GLY A 95 22.00 -0.90 -13.05
CA GLY A 95 22.41 -2.27 -12.73
C GLY A 95 23.36 -2.35 -11.53
N ALA A 96 24.32 -1.42 -11.41
CA ALA A 96 25.20 -1.35 -10.26
C ALA A 96 24.47 -0.91 -8.99
N GLY A 97 23.59 0.10 -9.09
CA GLY A 97 22.79 0.55 -7.95
C GLY A 97 21.78 -0.49 -7.47
N VAL A 98 21.19 -1.27 -8.37
CA VAL A 98 20.29 -2.39 -8.03
C VAL A 98 21.08 -3.58 -7.48
N ALA A 99 22.25 -3.90 -8.02
CA ALA A 99 23.08 -4.98 -7.47
C ALA A 99 23.61 -4.64 -6.07
N GLU A 100 23.97 -3.38 -5.82
CA GLU A 100 24.31 -2.90 -4.48
C GLU A 100 23.07 -2.93 -3.57
N ALA A 101 21.92 -2.42 -4.02
CA ALA A 101 20.69 -2.45 -3.23
C ALA A 101 20.25 -3.88 -2.92
N VAL A 102 20.32 -4.82 -3.86
CA VAL A 102 20.00 -6.24 -3.63
C VAL A 102 21.05 -6.90 -2.72
N GLY A 103 22.34 -6.54 -2.86
CA GLY A 103 23.40 -6.99 -1.95
C GLY A 103 23.32 -6.39 -0.55
N ALA A 104 22.65 -5.24 -0.40
CA ALA A 104 22.48 -4.50 0.86
C ALA A 104 21.05 -4.59 1.44
N GLY A 105 20.12 -5.29 0.78
CA GLY A 105 18.73 -5.45 1.26
C GLY A 105 17.77 -4.27 1.01
N GLY A 106 17.94 -3.43 -0.01
CA GLY A 106 16.91 -2.46 -0.43
C GLY A 106 15.99 -3.07 -1.48
N VAL A 107 14.65 -3.06 -1.39
CA VAL A 107 13.74 -1.99 -0.91
C VAL A 107 12.61 -2.54 -0.02
N TYR A 108 12.73 -3.78 0.43
CA TYR A 108 11.85 -4.46 1.40
C TYR A 108 12.66 -5.49 2.22
N ALA A 109 13.88 -5.17 2.68
CA ALA A 109 14.50 -6.03 3.69
C ALA A 109 13.93 -5.69 5.06
N ASP A 110 12.68 -6.09 5.28
CA ASP A 110 12.46 -6.77 6.53
C ASP A 110 13.17 -8.15 6.42
N PRO A 111 14.00 -8.52 7.40
CA PRO A 111 14.63 -9.84 7.41
C PRO A 111 13.61 -10.98 7.41
N SER A 112 12.36 -10.72 7.83
CA SER A 112 11.28 -11.72 7.89
C SER A 112 10.76 -12.20 6.53
N TRP A 113 11.04 -11.49 5.43
CA TRP A 113 10.49 -11.86 4.12
C TRP A 113 11.52 -12.41 3.12
N THR A 114 12.82 -12.14 3.31
CA THR A 114 13.86 -12.51 2.34
C THR A 114 14.57 -13.84 2.62
N GLY A 115 14.16 -14.60 3.63
CA GLY A 115 14.76 -15.92 3.94
C GLY A 115 16.26 -15.84 4.26
N GLY A 116 16.77 -14.63 4.53
CA GLY A 116 18.06 -14.44 5.19
C GLY A 116 17.86 -14.83 6.64
N ALA A 117 18.57 -15.86 7.09
CA ALA A 117 18.45 -16.50 8.40
C ALA A 117 17.96 -15.52 9.46
N LEU A 118 16.64 -15.52 9.69
CA LEU A 118 16.09 -14.97 10.90
C LEU A 118 16.86 -15.66 12.01
N GLY A 119 17.36 -14.88 12.96
CA GLY A 119 17.75 -15.47 14.23
C GLY A 119 16.60 -16.34 14.77
N PRO A 120 16.85 -17.16 15.80
CA PRO A 120 15.76 -17.86 16.47
C PRO A 120 14.64 -16.86 16.78
N VAL A 121 13.40 -17.21 16.46
CA VAL A 121 12.23 -16.39 16.78
C VAL A 121 12.26 -16.14 18.28
N GLU A 122 12.20 -14.86 18.68
CA GLU A 122 12.20 -14.49 20.09
C GLU A 122 10.83 -14.86 20.68
N GLN A 123 10.81 -15.89 21.52
CA GLN A 123 9.59 -16.38 22.18
C GLN A 123 9.52 -15.90 23.63
N SER A 124 8.34 -15.48 24.05
CA SER A 124 7.99 -15.17 25.43
C SER A 124 7.11 -16.27 26.04
N ASP A 125 6.93 -16.23 27.36
CA ASP A 125 5.92 -17.06 28.02
C ASP A 125 4.51 -16.74 27.49
N PRO A 126 3.61 -17.73 27.40
CA PRO A 126 2.24 -17.48 26.98
C PRO A 126 1.51 -16.53 27.91
N VAL A 127 0.61 -15.73 27.33
CA VAL A 127 -0.21 -14.76 28.03
C VAL A 127 -1.62 -15.32 28.15
N GLU A 128 -2.20 -15.32 29.35
CA GLU A 128 -3.56 -15.81 29.59
C GLU A 128 -4.58 -15.03 28.75
N PRO A 129 -5.56 -15.70 28.11
CA PRO A 129 -6.55 -15.02 27.28
C PRO A 129 -7.47 -14.16 28.16
N ASP A 130 -7.58 -12.87 27.82
CA ASP A 130 -8.51 -11.93 28.46
C ASP A 130 -9.92 -12.05 27.84
N GLU A 131 -10.79 -11.06 28.01
CA GLU A 131 -12.08 -10.98 27.31
C GLU A 131 -11.88 -10.66 25.81
N LEU A 132 -11.53 -11.68 25.01
CA LEU A 132 -11.25 -11.59 23.57
C LEU A 132 -12.51 -11.38 22.72
N GLY A 133 -13.66 -11.83 23.23
CA GLY A 133 -14.96 -11.72 22.57
C GLY A 133 -16.04 -12.56 23.27
N PRO A 134 -17.22 -12.70 22.64
CA PRO A 134 -18.37 -13.37 23.25
C PRO A 134 -18.57 -14.82 22.80
N ASP A 135 -17.65 -15.40 22.02
CA ASP A 135 -17.85 -16.73 21.42
C ASP A 135 -17.18 -17.83 22.26
N PRO A 136 -17.95 -18.68 22.94
CA PRO A 136 -17.40 -19.70 23.84
C PRO A 136 -16.62 -20.79 23.10
N VAL A 137 -16.81 -20.98 21.80
CA VAL A 137 -16.01 -21.92 21.00
C VAL A 137 -14.62 -21.34 20.76
N LEU A 138 -14.55 -20.07 20.39
CA LEU A 138 -13.27 -19.37 20.21
C LEU A 138 -12.54 -19.18 21.55
N ASP A 139 -13.27 -18.96 22.65
CA ASP A 139 -12.67 -18.95 24.00
C ASP A 139 -12.01 -20.30 24.33
N ALA A 140 -12.61 -21.42 23.93
CA ALA A 140 -12.03 -22.74 24.16
C ALA A 140 -10.75 -22.96 23.34
N TYR A 141 -10.69 -22.47 22.09
CA TYR A 141 -9.45 -22.48 21.31
C TYR A 141 -8.39 -21.57 21.92
N ALA A 142 -8.77 -20.37 22.39
CA ALA A 142 -7.85 -19.45 23.06
C ALA A 142 -7.24 -20.07 24.34
N GLN A 143 -8.06 -20.75 25.15
CA GLN A 143 -7.56 -21.47 26.32
C GLN A 143 -6.62 -22.62 25.93
N SER A 144 -6.96 -23.40 24.90
CA SER A 144 -6.11 -24.52 24.45
C SER A 144 -4.77 -24.00 23.87
N CYS A 145 -4.82 -22.89 23.14
CA CYS A 145 -3.65 -22.17 22.65
C CYS A 145 -2.75 -21.68 23.79
N PHE A 146 -3.33 -21.13 24.86
CA PHE A 146 -2.59 -20.76 26.07
C PHE A 146 -1.93 -21.99 26.73
N ASP A 147 -2.68 -23.08 26.88
CA ASP A 147 -2.22 -24.33 27.50
C ASP A 147 -1.10 -25.05 26.69
N GLY A 148 -0.85 -24.60 25.46
CA GLY A 148 0.28 -25.02 24.64
C GLY A 148 -0.07 -25.83 23.41
N ASP A 149 -1.35 -25.96 23.06
CA ASP A 149 -1.75 -26.52 21.77
C ASP A 149 -1.60 -25.46 20.67
N LEU A 150 -0.45 -25.49 19.98
CA LEU A 150 -0.16 -24.52 18.94
C LEU A 150 -1.04 -24.69 17.70
N GLN A 151 -1.66 -25.86 17.49
CA GLN A 151 -2.68 -26.00 16.46
C GLN A 151 -3.95 -25.24 16.82
N ALA A 152 -4.35 -25.24 18.09
CA ALA A 152 -5.48 -24.44 18.55
C ALA A 152 -5.25 -22.93 18.36
N CYS A 153 -3.99 -22.45 18.42
CA CYS A 153 -3.66 -21.07 18.09
C CYS A 153 -3.91 -20.76 16.60
N ASP A 154 -3.48 -21.66 15.72
CA ASP A 154 -3.68 -21.54 14.26
C ASP A 154 -5.18 -21.58 13.93
N ASP A 155 -5.92 -22.54 14.49
CA ASP A 155 -7.37 -22.67 14.32
C ASP A 155 -8.10 -21.42 14.81
N LEU A 156 -7.71 -20.89 15.98
CA LEU A 156 -8.28 -19.63 16.50
C LEU A 156 -8.09 -18.48 15.51
N PHE A 157 -6.87 -18.31 14.98
CA PHE A 157 -6.59 -17.27 14.00
C PHE A 157 -7.47 -17.41 12.75
N TYR A 158 -7.57 -18.63 12.19
CA TYR A 158 -8.33 -18.87 10.96
C TYR A 158 -9.85 -18.80 11.14
N GLU A 159 -10.39 -19.23 12.27
CA GLU A 159 -11.84 -19.24 12.54
C GLU A 159 -12.35 -17.89 13.05
N SER A 160 -11.46 -17.06 13.59
CA SER A 160 -11.83 -15.76 14.15
C SER A 160 -12.40 -14.78 13.12
N PRO A 161 -13.32 -13.89 13.54
CA PRO A 161 -13.71 -12.74 12.72
C PRO A 161 -12.51 -11.82 12.46
N PRO A 162 -12.39 -11.22 11.26
CA PRO A 162 -11.33 -10.26 10.98
C PRO A 162 -11.37 -9.06 11.94
N LEU A 163 -10.18 -8.62 12.33
CA LEU A 163 -9.91 -7.55 13.29
C LEU A 163 -10.53 -7.78 14.68
N SER A 164 -10.70 -9.03 15.09
CA SER A 164 -11.18 -9.40 16.42
C SER A 164 -10.04 -9.63 17.41
N GLY A 165 -10.36 -9.58 18.71
CA GLY A 165 -9.40 -9.95 19.76
C GLY A 165 -8.94 -11.41 19.65
N TYR A 166 -9.80 -12.30 19.14
CA TYR A 166 -9.43 -13.68 18.84
C TYR A 166 -8.38 -13.79 17.72
N GLU A 167 -8.56 -13.04 16.62
CA GLU A 167 -7.59 -13.02 15.52
C GLU A 167 -6.24 -12.49 16.01
N GLU A 168 -6.27 -11.37 16.73
CA GLU A 168 -5.07 -10.75 17.27
C GLU A 168 -4.33 -11.72 18.22
N TYR A 169 -5.05 -12.33 19.16
CA TYR A 169 -4.46 -13.28 20.10
C TYR A 169 -3.89 -14.53 19.39
N GLY A 170 -4.64 -15.12 18.45
CA GLY A 170 -4.18 -16.26 17.64
C GLY A 170 -2.93 -15.93 16.82
N SER A 171 -2.87 -14.74 16.22
CA SER A 171 -1.73 -14.27 15.40
C SER A 171 -0.42 -14.07 16.18
N THR A 172 -0.50 -14.05 17.52
CA THR A 172 0.66 -13.99 18.43
C THR A 172 1.03 -15.33 19.05
N CYS A 173 0.36 -16.41 18.64
CA CYS A 173 0.53 -17.76 19.20
C CYS A 173 0.32 -17.80 20.72
N GLY A 174 -0.74 -17.13 21.18
CA GLY A 174 -1.07 -17.01 22.61
C GLY A 174 -0.14 -16.06 23.36
N GLY A 175 0.34 -15.00 22.69
CA GLY A 175 1.27 -14.01 23.24
C GLY A 175 2.75 -14.44 23.24
N ARG A 176 3.09 -15.58 22.64
CA ARG A 176 4.47 -16.11 22.59
C ARG A 176 5.36 -15.31 21.64
N VAL A 177 4.80 -14.78 20.56
CA VAL A 177 5.55 -14.04 19.53
C VAL A 177 4.84 -12.76 19.15
N ARG A 178 5.52 -11.85 18.44
CA ARG A 178 4.82 -10.69 17.88
C ARG A 178 3.86 -11.14 16.77
N GLN A 179 2.82 -10.37 16.58
CA GLN A 179 1.83 -10.62 15.53
C GLN A 179 2.52 -10.76 14.16
N TYR A 180 2.22 -11.86 13.46
CA TYR A 180 2.77 -12.23 12.15
C TYR A 180 4.29 -12.47 12.11
N GLU A 181 4.92 -12.71 13.25
CA GLU A 181 6.35 -13.04 13.28
C GLU A 181 6.64 -14.44 12.73
N VAL A 182 5.65 -15.35 12.82
CA VAL A 182 5.70 -16.68 12.20
C VAL A 182 4.55 -16.90 11.23
N PRO A 183 4.75 -17.70 10.16
CA PRO A 183 3.67 -18.04 9.22
C PRO A 183 2.58 -18.91 9.85
N ALA A 184 2.96 -19.82 10.75
CA ALA A 184 2.07 -20.68 11.53
C ALA A 184 2.63 -20.85 12.94
N CYS A 185 1.76 -20.90 13.94
CA CYS A 185 2.15 -21.10 15.33
C CYS A 185 2.76 -22.48 15.55
N THR A 186 2.30 -23.49 14.82
CA THR A 186 2.87 -24.83 14.81
C THR A 186 4.33 -24.90 14.33
N ASP A 187 4.89 -23.85 13.73
CA ASP A 187 6.32 -23.77 13.41
C ASP A 187 7.20 -23.47 14.64
N LEU A 188 6.60 -23.24 15.82
CA LEU A 188 7.31 -22.99 17.09
C LEU A 188 7.64 -24.26 17.90
N ASP A 189 7.12 -25.42 17.51
CA ASP A 189 7.31 -26.74 18.17
C ASP A 189 8.71 -27.39 17.94
#